data_AF-A0A318A0H7-F1
#
_entry.id   AF-A0A318A0H7-F1
#
_cell.length_a   1.000
_cell.length_b   1.000
_cell.length_c   1.000
_cell.angle_alpha   90.00
_cell.angle_beta   90.00
_cell.angle_gamma   90.00
#
_symmetry.space_group_name_H-M   'P 1'
#
loop_
_entity.id
_entity.type
_entity.pdbx_description
1 polymer ?
#
loop_
_entity_poly.entity_id
_entity_poly.type
_entity_poly.pdbx_seq_one_letter_code
_entity_poly.pdbx_strand_id
1 'polypeptide(L)' 'MVTEYILPPEGLILPCYKPQVIGTWPDVVTEDIPRLKSALSECAAQADEYLKWRTLKNKPG' A
#
# COMPACT_ATOMS: atom_id res chain seq x y z
N MET A 1 24.23 14.12 -1.67
CA MET A 1 24.16 12.77 -1.10
C MET A 1 23.20 11.97 -1.96
N VAL A 2 23.63 10.83 -2.50
CA VAL A 2 22.75 9.94 -3.27
C VAL A 2 22.07 9.02 -2.26
N THR A 3 20.75 9.13 -2.13
CA THR A 3 19.98 8.25 -1.26
C THR A 3 19.96 6.86 -1.89
N GLU A 4 20.59 5.89 -1.25
CA GLU A 4 20.49 4.49 -1.67
C GLU A 4 19.13 3.94 -1.25
N TYR A 5 18.26 3.68 -2.23
CA TYR A 5 16.96 3.09 -1.97
C TYR A 5 17.09 1.58 -1.80
N ILE A 6 17.18 1.12 -0.55
CA ILE A 6 17.18 -0.31 -0.22
C ILE A 6 15.75 -0.83 -0.41
N LEU A 7 15.55 -1.66 -1.43
CA LEU A 7 14.27 -2.34 -1.63
C LEU A 7 14.10 -3.48 -0.61
N PRO A 8 12.86 -3.79 -0.18
CA PRO A 8 12.59 -4.88 0.73
C PRO A 8 13.16 -6.24 0.23
N PRO A 9 13.68 -7.10 1.12
CA PRO A 9 14.09 -8.46 0.78
C PRO A 9 12.90 -9.36 0.44
N GLU A 10 13.18 -10.57 -0.09
CA GLU A 10 12.11 -11.53 -0.42
C GLU A 10 11.31 -11.92 0.80
N GLY A 11 10.00 -12.05 0.63
CA GLY A 11 9.11 -12.49 1.69
C GLY A 11 8.85 -11.48 2.80
N LEU A 12 9.46 -10.28 2.77
CA LEU A 12 9.16 -9.23 3.76
C LEU A 12 7.78 -8.61 3.53
N ILE A 13 7.42 -8.38 2.26
CA ILE A 13 6.08 -7.96 1.84
C ILE A 13 5.44 -9.16 1.15
N LEU A 14 4.26 -9.55 1.61
CA LEU A 14 3.50 -10.68 1.09
C LEU A 14 2.07 -10.23 0.80
N PRO A 15 1.45 -10.72 -0.29
CA PRO A 15 0.04 -10.45 -0.54
C PRO A 15 -0.79 -11.06 0.58
N CYS A 16 -1.65 -10.25 1.20
CA CYS A 16 -2.56 -10.68 2.24
C CYS A 16 -3.97 -10.16 1.98
N TYR A 17 -4.96 -10.82 2.57
CA TYR A 17 -6.34 -10.34 2.49
C TYR A 17 -6.49 -9.07 3.32
N LYS A 18 -6.84 -7.96 2.65
CA LYS A 18 -7.24 -6.72 3.32
C LYS A 18 -8.75 -6.73 3.54
N PRO A 19 -9.25 -6.85 4.78
CA PRO A 19 -10.67 -6.82 5.03
C PRO A 19 -11.25 -5.45 4.68
N GLN A 20 -12.49 -5.44 4.18
CA GLN A 20 -13.23 -4.19 4.04
C GLN A 20 -13.60 -3.66 5.43
N VAL A 21 -13.14 -2.45 5.75
CA VAL A 21 -13.47 -1.78 7.00
C VAL A 21 -14.68 -0.90 6.77
N ILE A 22 -15.83 -1.33 7.28
CA ILE A 22 -17.08 -0.58 7.28
C ILE A 22 -17.24 0.02 8.68
N GLY A 23 -17.04 1.34 8.78
CA GLY A 23 -17.25 2.09 10.02
C GLY A 23 -18.51 2.94 9.92
N THR A 24 -19.27 3.02 11.00
CA THR A 24 -20.25 4.09 11.23
C THR A 24 -19.52 5.28 11.83
N TRP A 25 -19.55 6.41 11.14
CA TRP A 25 -18.84 7.62 11.57
C TRP A 25 -19.85 8.67 12.05
N PRO A 26 -19.54 9.44 13.10
CA PRO A 26 -20.32 10.62 13.46
C PRO A 26 -20.38 11.64 12.32
N ASP A 27 -21.49 12.36 12.17
CA ASP A 27 -21.67 13.35 11.09
C ASP A 27 -20.58 14.44 11.05
N VAL A 28 -19.97 14.72 12.21
CA VAL A 28 -18.90 15.73 12.38
C VAL A 28 -17.56 15.36 11.73
N VAL A 29 -17.36 14.10 11.31
CA VAL A 29 -16.10 13.61 10.70
C VAL A 29 -16.30 13.11 9.25
N THR A 30 -17.39 13.55 8.61
CA THR A 30 -17.76 13.18 7.24
C THR A 30 -16.76 13.63 6.19
N GLU A 31 -15.97 14.68 6.45
CA GLU A 31 -14.93 15.18 5.51
C GLU A 31 -13.52 14.66 5.83
N ASP A 32 -13.16 14.61 7.12
CA ASP A 32 -11.80 14.27 7.54
C ASP A 32 -11.44 12.82 7.22
N ILE A 33 -12.39 11.89 7.36
CA ILE A 33 -12.13 10.46 7.14
C ILE A 33 -11.95 10.14 5.65
N PRO A 34 -12.79 10.62 4.72
CA PRO A 34 -12.52 10.50 3.30
C PRO A 34 -11.18 11.11 2.89
N ARG A 35 -10.82 12.29 3.42
CA ARG A 35 -9.53 12.92 3.13
C ARG A 35 -8.36 12.07 3.61
N LEU A 36 -8.45 11.52 4.83
CA LEU A 36 -7.45 10.62 5.38
C LEU A 36 -7.34 9.32 4.54
N LYS A 37 -8.47 8.73 4.15
CA LYS A 37 -8.48 7.56 3.27
C LYS A 37 -7.82 7.85 1.92
N SER A 38 -8.11 9.01 1.34
CA SER A 38 -7.50 9.46 0.09
C SER A 38 -5.99 9.60 0.26
N ALA A 39 -5.52 10.30 1.29
CA ALA A 39 -4.10 10.50 1.55
C ALA A 39 -3.35 9.18 1.80
N LEU A 40 -3.97 8.22 2.48
CA LEU A 40 -3.37 6.92 2.75
C LEU A 40 -3.42 5.94 1.56
N SER A 41 -4.27 6.21 0.56
CA SER A 41 -4.44 5.30 -0.59
C SER A 41 -3.17 5.18 -1.43
N GLU A 42 -2.42 6.27 -1.58
CA GLU A 42 -1.16 6.30 -2.32
C GLU A 42 -0.12 5.40 -1.66
N CYS A 43 0.05 5.51 -0.33
CA CYS A 43 0.95 4.64 0.42
C CYS A 43 0.51 3.16 0.36
N ALA A 44 -0.80 2.90 0.40
CA ALA A 44 -1.31 1.53 0.31
C ALA A 44 -1.00 0.87 -1.04
N ALA A 45 -0.93 1.64 -2.13
CA ALA A 45 -0.63 1.12 -3.47
C ALA A 45 0.84 0.69 -3.62
N GLN A 46 1.77 1.27 -2.85
CA GLN A 46 3.21 0.98 -2.96
C GLN A 46 3.55 -0.50 -2.74
N ALA A 47 2.85 -1.17 -1.81
CA ALA A 47 3.05 -2.60 -1.57
C ALA A 47 2.68 -3.44 -2.80
N ASP A 48 1.55 -3.13 -3.45
CA ASP A 48 1.10 -3.83 -4.65
C ASP A 48 2.04 -3.56 -5.84
N GLU A 49 2.49 -2.32 -6.01
CA GLU A 49 3.46 -1.94 -7.03
C GLU A 49 4.79 -2.68 -6.87
N TYR A 50 5.30 -2.73 -5.64
CA TYR A 50 6.52 -3.47 -5.32
C TYR A 50 6.37 -4.96 -5.64
N LEU A 51 5.26 -5.60 -5.25
CA LEU A 51 5.00 -7.01 -5.53
C LEU A 51 4.89 -7.29 -7.03
N LYS A 52 4.25 -6.39 -7.79
CA LYS A 52 4.17 -6.48 -9.27
C LYS A 52 5.56 -6.36 -9.90
N TRP A 53 6.34 -5.36 -9.51
CA TRP A 53 7.72 -5.16 -9.99
C TRP A 53 8.57 -6.41 -9.73
N ARG A 54 8.50 -6.95 -8.50
CA ARG A 54 9.29 -8.12 -8.11
C ARG A 54 8.91 -9.36 -8.92
N THR A 55 7.61 -9.58 -9.15
CA THR A 55 7.10 -10.67 -9.98
C THR A 55 7.63 -10.58 -11.42
N LEU A 56 7.68 -9.37 -11.99
CA LEU A 56 8.23 -9.14 -13.34
C LEU A 56 9.74 -9.40 -13.40
N LYS A 57 10.48 -9.01 -12.36
CA LYS A 57 11.93 -9.26 -12.26
C LYS A 57 12.27 -10.74 -12.08
N ASN A 58 11.43 -11.48 -11.37
CA ASN A 58 11.64 -12.90 -11.06
C ASN A 58 11.04 -13.85 -12.11
N LYS A 59 10.48 -13.35 -13.23
CA LYS A 59 10.05 -14.23 -14.33
C LYS A 59 11.27 -14.88 -14.97
N PRO A 60 11.34 -16.23 -15.06
CA PRO A 60 12.30 -16.88 -15.92
C PRO A 60 11.95 -16.52 -17.38
N GLY A 61 12.96 -16.12 -18.15
CA GLY A 61 12.84 -15.90 -19.59
C GLY A 61 12.56 -17.18 -20.36
#